data_AF-A0A9P8UUJ5-F1
#
_entry.id   AF-A0A9P8UUJ5-F1
#
_cell.length_a   1.000
_cell.length_b   1.000
_cell.length_c   1.000
_cell.angle_alpha   90.00
_cell.angle_beta   90.00
_cell.angle_gamma   90.00
#
_symmetry.space_group_name_H-M   'P 1'
#
loop_
_entity.id
_entity.type
_entity.pdbx_description
1 polymer ?
#
loop_
_entity_poly.entity_id
_entity_poly.type
_entity_poly.pdbx_seq_one_letter_code
_entity_poly.pdbx_strand_id
1 'polypeptide(L)'
;LLEYLIVLLLFTGRGPPRGPDLLYLRYYNTGPVERSIFIHEGSLVYLTRSYKAKRLTNREFYVARFLPPVVGEILYLYLTAIR
;
A
#
# COMPACT_ATOMS: atom_id res chain seq x y z
N LEU A 1 6.34 13.78 10.32
CA LEU A 1 5.26 12.76 10.38
C LEU A 1 5.30 11.80 9.19
N LEU A 2 5.33 12.29 7.95
CA LEU A 2 5.48 11.47 6.74
C LEU A 2 6.73 10.58 6.74
N GLU A 3 7.88 11.09 7.19
CA GLU A 3 9.11 10.32 7.28
C GLU A 3 8.97 9.09 8.19
N TYR A 4 8.33 9.25 9.36
CA TYR A 4 8.05 8.14 10.28
C TYR A 4 7.11 7.10 9.66
N LEU A 5 6.10 7.53 8.90
CA LEU A 5 5.21 6.64 8.16
C LEU A 5 5.94 5.85 7.07
N ILE A 6 6.87 6.49 6.35
CA ILE A 6 7.71 5.81 5.36
C ILE A 6 8.55 4.72 6.02
N VAL A 7 9.13 5.00 7.19
CA VAL A 7 9.90 4.01 7.97
C VAL A 7 9.01 2.86 8.42
N LEU A 8 7.82 3.14 8.96
CA LEU A 8 6.87 2.09 9.36
C LEU A 8 6.47 1.21 8.17
N LEU A 9 6.17 1.80 7.03
CA LEU A 9 5.83 1.08 5.79
C LEU A 9 7.02 0.31 5.22
N LEU A 10 8.26 0.79 5.38
CA LEU A 10 9.45 0.06 4.98
C LEU A 10 9.57 -1.26 5.75
N PHE A 11 9.42 -1.20 7.08
CA PHE A 11 9.54 -2.36 7.95
C PHE A 11 8.34 -3.33 7.84
N THR A 12 7.13 -2.80 7.76
CA THR A 12 5.89 -3.61 7.73
C THR A 12 5.47 -4.03 6.31
N GLY A 13 5.71 -3.17 5.32
CA GLY A 13 5.38 -3.38 3.92
C GLY A 13 6.46 -4.08 3.09
N ARG A 14 7.53 -4.60 3.74
CA ARG A 14 8.66 -5.33 3.12
C ARG A 14 9.26 -4.59 1.91
N GLY A 15 9.35 -3.28 1.99
CA GLY A 15 9.90 -2.43 0.94
C GLY A 15 9.47 -0.97 1.08
N PRO A 16 10.23 -0.03 0.50
CA PRO A 16 9.92 1.39 0.60
C PRO A 16 8.62 1.69 -0.14
N PRO A 17 7.65 2.39 0.48
CA PRO A 17 6.47 2.86 -0.22
C PRO A 17 6.86 3.88 -1.28
N ARG A 18 6.13 3.90 -2.40
CA ARG A 18 6.37 4.91 -3.44
C ARG A 18 5.63 6.19 -3.06
N GLY A 19 6.20 7.34 -3.43
CA GLY A 19 5.56 8.65 -3.23
C GLY A 19 4.08 8.69 -3.65
N PRO A 20 3.71 8.21 -4.85
CA PRO A 20 2.31 8.17 -5.29
C PRO A 20 1.39 7.30 -4.43
N ASP A 21 1.90 6.22 -3.85
CA ASP A 21 1.10 5.30 -3.03
C ASP A 21 0.68 5.98 -1.72
N LEU A 22 1.44 6.99 -1.26
CA LEU A 22 1.18 7.78 -0.05
C LEU A 22 0.25 8.98 -0.29
N LEU A 23 -0.26 9.15 -1.52
CA LEU A 23 -1.12 10.28 -1.87
C LEU A 23 -2.60 9.96 -1.72
N TYR A 24 -3.01 8.70 -1.83
CA TYR A 24 -4.43 8.36 -1.85
C TYR A 24 -4.71 7.00 -1.24
N LEU A 25 -5.80 6.96 -0.49
CA LEU A 25 -6.45 5.73 -0.03
C LEU A 25 -7.50 5.34 -1.07
N ARG A 26 -7.47 4.10 -1.55
CA ARG A 26 -8.51 3.56 -2.46
C ARG A 26 -9.46 2.66 -1.68
N TYR A 27 -10.72 3.07 -1.64
CA TYR A 27 -11.81 2.26 -1.08
C TYR A 27 -12.47 1.36 -2.14
N TYR A 28 -12.55 1.83 -3.38
CA TYR A 28 -13.11 1.07 -4.50
C TYR A 28 -12.06 0.76 -5.55
N ASN A 29 -12.23 -0.37 -6.25
CA ASN A 29 -11.40 -0.74 -7.39
C ASN A 29 -11.76 0.12 -8.61
N THR A 30 -10.96 1.15 -8.88
CA THR A 30 -11.11 1.98 -10.09
C THR A 30 -10.16 1.48 -11.17
N GLY A 31 -10.69 0.70 -12.13
CA GLY A 31 -9.92 0.24 -13.30
C GLY A 31 -8.91 -0.88 -13.00
N PRO A 32 -7.91 -1.10 -13.88
CA PRO A 32 -6.90 -2.14 -13.65
C PRO A 32 -6.20 -1.88 -12.32
N VAL A 33 -6.08 -2.93 -11.52
CA VAL A 33 -5.58 -2.83 -10.15
C VAL A 33 -4.22 -2.12 -10.15
N GLU A 34 -4.20 -0.91 -9.62
CA GLU A 34 -2.97 -0.13 -9.47
C GLU A 34 -2.38 -0.34 -8.08
N ARG A 35 -1.07 -0.11 -7.97
CA ARG A 35 -0.37 -0.13 -6.68
C ARG A 35 -0.95 1.00 -5.83
N SER A 36 -1.35 0.69 -4.60
CA SER A 36 -1.97 1.67 -3.69
C SER A 36 -2.20 1.06 -2.31
N ILE A 37 -2.77 1.86 -1.42
CA ILE A 37 -3.26 1.46 -0.11
C ILE A 37 -4.77 1.23 -0.22
N PHE A 38 -5.22 0.10 0.28
CA PHE A 38 -6.61 -0.35 0.25
C PHE A 38 -7.12 -0.70 1.65
N ILE A 39 -8.44 -0.73 1.81
CA ILE A 39 -9.08 -1.33 2.98
C ILE A 39 -9.69 -2.67 2.56
N HIS A 40 -9.40 -3.72 3.32
CA HIS A 40 -9.97 -5.05 3.12
C HIS A 40 -10.32 -5.66 4.47
N GLU A 41 -11.60 -5.95 4.71
CA GLU A 41 -12.10 -6.55 5.96
C GLU A 41 -11.60 -5.81 7.21
N GLY A 42 -11.65 -4.46 7.20
CA GLY A 42 -11.17 -3.61 8.29
C GLY A 42 -9.65 -3.50 8.43
N SER A 43 -8.88 -4.22 7.60
CA SER A 43 -7.42 -4.14 7.59
C SER A 43 -6.92 -3.25 6.46
N LEU A 44 -5.87 -2.46 6.75
CA LEU A 44 -5.19 -1.68 5.72
C LEU A 44 -4.21 -2.57 4.94
N VAL A 45 -4.36 -2.61 3.63
CA VAL A 45 -3.58 -3.46 2.73
C VAL A 45 -2.74 -2.61 1.80
N TYR A 46 -1.42 -2.83 1.82
CA TYR A 46 -0.52 -2.25 0.85
C TYR A 46 -0.34 -3.18 -0.33
N LEU A 47 -0.85 -2.78 -1.49
CA LEU A 47 -0.81 -3.57 -2.71
C LEU A 47 0.34 -3.13 -3.62
N THR A 48 1.23 -4.07 -3.93
CA THR A 48 2.34 -3.83 -4.87
C THR A 48 2.28 -4.77 -6.05
N ARG A 49 2.61 -4.27 -7.24
CA ARG A 49 2.65 -5.05 -8.48
C ARG A 49 4.11 -5.35 -8.81
N SER A 50 4.44 -6.63 -8.94
CA SER A 50 5.79 -7.07 -9.31
C SER A 50 5.90 -7.16 -10.83
N TYR A 51 6.74 -6.31 -11.41
CA TYR A 51 7.02 -6.32 -12.86
C TYR A 51 8.17 -7.29 -13.21
N LYS A 52 9.00 -7.67 -12.22
CA LYS A 52 10.19 -8.51 -12.45
C LYS A 52 9.84 -9.93 -12.92
N ALA A 53 8.69 -10.48 -12.53
CA ALA A 53 8.23 -11.77 -13.06
C ALA A 53 7.64 -11.68 -14.47
N LYS A 54 7.15 -10.52 -14.90
CA LYS A 54 6.53 -10.36 -16.23
C LYS A 54 7.49 -10.78 -17.35
N ARG A 55 8.78 -10.49 -17.21
CA ARG A 55 9.80 -10.81 -18.21
C ARG A 55 10.08 -12.31 -18.35
N LEU A 56 9.76 -13.11 -17.32
CA LEU A 56 10.00 -14.56 -17.29
C LEU A 56 8.71 -15.38 -17.48
N THR A 57 7.58 -14.92 -16.92
CA THR A 57 6.32 -15.69 -16.91
C THR A 57 5.19 -15.04 -17.73
N ASN A 58 5.43 -13.88 -18.34
CA ASN A 58 4.42 -13.03 -18.99
C ASN A 58 3.19 -12.71 -18.12
N ARG A 59 3.32 -12.91 -16.80
CA ARG A 59 2.28 -12.65 -15.82
C ARG A 59 2.77 -11.61 -14.84
N GLU A 60 1.95 -10.60 -14.64
CA GLU A 60 2.13 -9.66 -13.55
C GLU A 60 1.38 -10.21 -12.35
N PHE A 61 2.03 -10.19 -11.19
CA PHE A 61 1.38 -10.61 -9.95
C PHE A 61 1.34 -9.45 -8.96
N TYR A 62 0.26 -9.44 -8.20
CA TYR A 62 0.01 -8.49 -7.13
C TYR A 62 0.36 -9.14 -5.80
N VAL A 63 1.01 -8.38 -4.93
CA VAL A 63 1.32 -8.77 -3.56
C VAL A 63 0.55 -7.84 -2.66
N ALA A 64 -0.45 -8.40 -1.99
CA ALA A 64 -1.16 -7.76 -0.89
C ALA A 64 -0.38 -7.96 0.40
N ARG A 65 -0.10 -6.86 1.12
CA ARG A 65 0.53 -6.91 2.44
C ARG A 65 -0.40 -6.25 3.45
N PHE A 66 -0.89 -7.04 4.38
CA PHE A 66 -1.67 -6.57 5.50
C PHE A 66 -0.74 -5.84 6.47
N LEU A 67 -1.04 -4.57 6.75
CA LEU A 67 -0.28 -3.80 7.73
C LEU A 67 -0.72 -4.20 9.13
N PRO A 68 0.18 -4.18 10.13
CA PRO A 68 -0.21 -4.32 11.52
C PRO A 68 -1.30 -3.30 11.89
N PRO A 69 -2.29 -3.64 12.73
CA PRO A 69 -3.44 -2.78 13.02
C PRO A 69 -3.05 -1.35 13.39
N VAL A 70 -2.11 -1.19 14.32
CA VAL A 70 -1.61 0.11 14.78
C VAL A 70 -1.00 0.92 13.63
N VAL A 71 -0.23 0.29 12.74
CA VAL A 71 0.37 0.98 11.60
C VAL A 71 -0.69 1.34 10.56
N GLY A 72 -1.66 0.45 10.35
CA GLY A 72 -2.82 0.69 9.49
C GLY A 72 -3.65 1.89 9.95
N GLU A 73 -3.92 1.99 11.24
CA GLU A 73 -4.67 3.11 11.85
C GLU A 73 -3.94 4.44 11.70
N ILE A 74 -2.64 4.48 12.02
CA ILE A 74 -1.85 5.72 11.88
C ILE A 74 -1.82 6.18 10.42
N LEU A 75 -1.63 5.25 9.47
CA LEU A 75 -1.61 5.56 8.05
C LEU A 75 -3.00 6.00 7.54
N TYR A 76 -4.06 5.37 8.03
CA TYR A 76 -5.44 5.77 7.74
C TYR A 76 -5.74 7.18 8.22
N LEU A 77 -5.42 7.51 9.48
CA LEU A 77 -5.60 8.84 10.05
C LEU A 77 -4.79 9.90 9.29
N TYR A 78 -3.55 9.57 8.91
CA TYR A 78 -2.74 10.46 8.11
C TYR A 78 -3.37 10.77 6.75
N LEU A 79 -3.83 9.74 6.03
CA LEU A 79 -4.40 9.90 4.68
C LEU A 79 -5.77 10.55 4.66
N THR A 80 -6.55 10.46 5.74
CA THR A 80 -7.95 10.91 5.79
C THR A 80 -8.17 12.22 6.56
N ALA A 81 -7.44 12.45 7.66
CA ALA A 81 -7.73 13.54 8.58
C ALA A 81 -6.66 14.65 8.58
N ILE A 82 -5.40 14.33 8.31
CA ILE A 82 -4.29 15.30 8.38
C ILE A 82 -4.01 15.92 7.01
N ARG A 83 -4.11 15.10 5.95
CA ARG A 83 -3.65 15.44 4.61
C ARG A 83 -4.54 16.45 3.90
#